data_AF-A0A7X0NIL3-F1
#
_entry.id   AF-A0A7X0NIL3-F1
#
_cell.length_a   1.000
_cell.length_b   1.000
_cell.length_c   1.000
_cell.angle_alpha   90.00
_cell.angle_beta   90.00
_cell.angle_gamma   90.00
#
_symmetry.space_group_name_H-M   'P 1'
#
loop_
_entity.id
_entity.type
_entity.pdbx_description
1 polymer ?
#
loop_
_entity_poly.entity_id
_entity_poly.type
_entity_poly.pdbx_seq_one_letter_code
_entity_poly.pdbx_strand_id
1 'polypeptide(L)'
;MIESRYYIAEALTCATGYLKNNINLRVKSTILLLLLLLVVSCSTKPTFDHQSLPTNYSPENRLLFLTAIKNWQISGKIAFIEGKEKKSATLFWQNNPKSQSEQLNLTTYLGINVLDVSFNGDIYTIRVEDKIYRHSDIDYILQSLSGYYLPSQALKQWIKALPFNSDDDIVYHKDTQLPVSINSYYDNKVWKILYSEYTRVNGIPLPKRLTIKQNNLTIKLIINQWVL
;
A
#
# COMPACT_ATOMS: atom_id res chain seq x y z
N MET A 1 -12.51 -5.37 88.64
CA MET A 1 -11.36 -5.08 87.75
C MET A 1 -11.37 -6.04 86.55
N ILE A 2 -12.45 -6.05 85.74
CA ILE A 2 -12.57 -6.94 84.55
C ILE A 2 -13.42 -6.26 83.43
N GLU A 3 -13.47 -4.93 83.37
CA GLU A 3 -14.17 -4.23 82.26
C GLU A 3 -13.23 -3.50 81.30
N SER A 4 -11.93 -3.41 81.61
CA SER A 4 -10.96 -2.66 80.79
C SER A 4 -10.39 -3.44 79.60
N ARG A 5 -10.63 -4.76 79.48
CA ARG A 5 -10.00 -5.59 78.44
C ARG A 5 -10.85 -5.82 77.17
N TYR A 6 -12.14 -5.53 77.20
CA TYR A 6 -13.01 -5.73 76.02
C TYR A 6 -12.95 -4.60 74.99
N TYR A 7 -12.68 -3.36 75.42
CA TYR A 7 -12.61 -2.21 74.50
C TYR A 7 -11.38 -2.19 73.57
N ILE A 8 -10.31 -2.91 73.91
CA ILE A 8 -9.08 -2.91 73.11
C ILE A 8 -9.17 -3.91 71.92
N ALA A 9 -10.01 -4.95 72.02
CA ALA A 9 -10.07 -6.01 71.00
C ALA A 9 -10.88 -5.61 69.74
N GLU A 10 -11.91 -4.77 69.88
CA GLU A 10 -12.74 -4.32 68.74
C GLU A 10 -12.09 -3.18 67.94
N ALA A 11 -11.18 -2.40 68.55
CA ALA A 11 -10.47 -1.32 67.85
C ALA A 11 -9.40 -1.84 66.86
N LEU A 12 -8.79 -3.00 67.13
CA LEU A 12 -7.73 -3.60 66.30
C LEU A 12 -8.27 -4.31 65.03
N THR A 13 -9.50 -4.81 65.06
CA THR A 13 -10.13 -5.49 63.91
C THR A 13 -10.70 -4.51 62.88
N CYS A 14 -11.14 -3.32 63.29
CA CYS A 14 -11.60 -2.27 62.36
C CYS A 14 -10.43 -1.59 61.61
N ALA A 15 -9.32 -1.31 62.29
CA ALA A 15 -8.16 -0.64 61.70
C ALA A 15 -7.44 -1.48 60.61
N THR A 16 -7.38 -2.80 60.78
CA THR A 16 -6.75 -3.71 59.81
C THR A 16 -7.55 -3.87 58.52
N GLY A 17 -8.89 -3.87 58.61
CA GLY A 17 -9.79 -3.85 57.45
C GLY A 17 -9.74 -2.51 56.68
N TYR A 18 -9.70 -1.39 57.40
CA TYR A 18 -9.60 -0.04 56.82
C TYR A 18 -8.27 0.18 56.09
N LEU A 19 -7.15 -0.28 56.64
CA LEU A 19 -5.84 -0.17 56.00
C LEU A 19 -5.74 -1.05 54.73
N LYS A 20 -6.24 -2.29 54.77
CA LYS A 20 -6.22 -3.21 53.62
C LYS A 20 -7.09 -2.71 52.46
N ASN A 21 -8.23 -2.08 52.75
CA ASN A 21 -9.10 -1.52 51.72
C ASN A 21 -8.49 -0.26 51.08
N ASN A 22 -7.88 0.63 51.88
CA ASN A 22 -7.17 1.81 51.39
C ASN A 22 -5.91 1.46 50.57
N ILE A 23 -5.19 0.39 50.92
CA ILE A 23 -4.05 -0.11 50.13
C ILE A 23 -4.55 -0.68 48.79
N ASN A 24 -5.64 -1.47 48.77
CA ASN A 24 -6.22 -1.99 47.53
C ASN A 24 -6.81 -0.89 46.63
N LEU A 25 -7.42 0.16 47.21
CA LEU A 25 -7.90 1.34 46.49
C LEU A 25 -6.74 2.16 45.92
N ARG A 26 -5.67 2.39 46.70
CA ARG A 26 -4.46 3.06 46.21
C ARG A 26 -3.76 2.26 45.13
N VAL A 27 -3.57 0.94 45.31
CA VAL A 27 -2.93 0.07 44.31
C VAL A 27 -3.76 0.00 43.02
N LYS A 28 -5.09 -0.11 43.11
CA LYS A 28 -5.97 -0.03 41.92
C LYS A 28 -5.89 1.33 41.24
N SER A 29 -5.83 2.42 42.00
CA SER A 29 -5.67 3.76 41.46
C SER A 29 -4.31 3.96 40.78
N THR A 30 -3.23 3.41 41.35
CA THR A 30 -1.89 3.49 40.75
C THR A 30 -1.79 2.60 39.50
N ILE A 31 -2.39 1.42 39.51
CA ILE A 31 -2.46 0.54 38.33
C ILE A 31 -3.29 1.19 37.22
N LEU A 32 -4.43 1.82 37.55
CA LEU A 32 -5.25 2.54 36.58
C LEU A 32 -4.51 3.76 35.99
N LEU A 33 -3.77 4.50 36.82
CA LEU A 33 -2.93 5.61 36.38
C LEU A 33 -1.78 5.13 35.46
N LEU A 34 -1.14 4.01 35.80
CA LEU A 34 -0.10 3.36 34.99
C LEU A 34 -0.67 2.85 33.65
N LEU A 35 -1.88 2.31 33.65
CA LEU A 35 -2.57 1.85 32.44
C LEU A 35 -2.96 3.03 31.53
N LEU A 36 -3.36 4.17 32.10
CA LEU A 36 -3.68 5.41 31.37
C LEU A 36 -2.42 6.05 30.76
N LEU A 37 -1.26 5.92 31.41
CA LEU A 37 0.04 6.39 30.88
C LEU A 37 0.52 5.56 29.68
N LEU A 38 0.08 4.30 29.55
CA LEU A 38 0.43 3.44 28.42
C LEU A 38 -0.40 3.72 27.15
N VAL A 39 -1.44 4.57 27.21
CA VAL A 39 -2.29 4.88 26.04
C VAL A 39 -1.79 6.09 25.23
N VAL A 40 -0.59 6.60 25.51
CA VAL A 40 0.05 7.61 24.65
C VAL A 40 0.69 6.93 23.43
N SER A 41 -0.14 6.25 22.63
CA SER A 41 0.25 5.85 21.27
C SER A 41 0.03 7.06 20.37
N CYS A 42 1.10 7.83 20.17
CA CYS A 42 1.09 8.86 19.15
C CYS A 42 1.05 8.16 17.79
N SER A 43 -0.14 8.03 17.21
CA SER A 43 -0.29 7.66 15.81
C SER A 43 0.20 8.85 14.97
N THR A 44 1.52 8.88 14.73
CA THR A 44 2.09 9.74 13.70
C THR A 44 1.64 9.18 12.36
N LYS A 45 0.54 9.74 11.82
CA LYS A 45 0.26 9.61 10.39
C LYS A 45 1.50 10.16 9.67
N PRO A 46 2.03 9.47 8.65
CA PRO A 46 3.12 10.02 7.86
C PRO A 46 2.66 11.39 7.35
N THR A 47 3.26 12.44 7.91
CA THR A 47 3.04 13.81 7.50
C THR A 47 3.60 13.90 6.09
N PHE A 48 2.68 14.14 5.17
CA PHE A 48 2.95 14.51 3.79
C PHE A 48 4.04 15.57 3.78
N ASP A 49 5.21 15.20 3.24
CA ASP A 49 6.26 16.16 2.99
C ASP A 49 5.72 17.15 1.95
N HIS A 50 5.44 18.36 2.39
CA HIS A 50 5.13 19.48 1.53
C HIS A 50 6.44 19.96 0.87
N GLN A 51 7.14 19.05 0.18
CA GLN A 51 8.10 19.49 -0.82
C GLN A 51 7.31 20.23 -1.88
N SER A 52 7.67 21.50 -2.05
CA SER A 52 7.17 22.35 -3.12
C SER A 52 7.31 21.61 -4.44
N LEU A 53 6.32 21.81 -5.32
CA LEU A 53 6.44 21.42 -6.72
C LEU A 53 7.83 21.89 -7.22
N PRO A 54 8.52 21.15 -8.10
CA PRO A 54 9.53 21.78 -8.93
C PRO A 54 8.92 23.07 -9.48
N THR A 55 9.62 24.20 -9.40
CA THR A 55 9.07 25.55 -9.68
C THR A 55 8.35 25.66 -11.04
N ASN A 56 8.55 24.68 -11.91
CA ASN A 56 7.98 24.58 -13.25
C ASN A 56 6.92 23.47 -13.42
N TYR A 57 6.51 22.68 -12.42
CA TYR A 57 5.51 21.62 -12.67
C TYR A 57 4.15 22.22 -13.02
N SER A 58 3.71 21.97 -14.26
CA SER A 58 2.42 22.38 -14.78
C SER A 58 1.74 21.20 -15.48
N PRO A 59 0.42 21.26 -15.69
CA PRO A 59 -0.30 20.26 -16.48
C PRO A 59 0.31 20.03 -17.87
N GLU A 60 0.79 21.11 -18.50
CA GLU A 60 1.33 21.11 -19.86
C GLU A 60 2.68 20.40 -19.96
N ASN A 61 3.51 20.46 -18.91
CA ASN A 61 4.83 19.81 -18.90
C ASN A 61 4.90 18.57 -17.99
N ARG A 62 3.78 18.16 -17.39
CA ARG A 62 3.63 16.92 -16.60
C ARG A 62 4.26 15.72 -17.30
N LEU A 63 4.01 15.58 -18.61
CA LEU A 63 4.52 14.46 -19.40
C LEU A 63 6.06 14.43 -19.41
N LEU A 64 6.71 15.59 -19.47
CA LEU A 64 8.17 15.69 -19.42
C LEU A 64 8.72 15.19 -18.07
N PHE A 65 8.10 15.59 -16.96
CA PHE A 65 8.50 15.11 -15.63
C PHE A 65 8.30 13.60 -15.47
N LEU A 66 7.15 13.07 -15.89
CA LEU A 66 6.83 11.65 -15.71
C LEU A 66 7.62 10.72 -16.66
N THR A 67 7.98 11.19 -17.85
CA THR A 67 8.82 10.43 -18.79
C THR A 67 10.30 10.46 -18.41
N ALA A 68 10.74 11.47 -17.63
CA ALA A 68 12.07 11.54 -17.03
C ALA A 68 12.23 10.57 -15.85
N ILE A 69 11.14 10.13 -15.21
CA ILE A 69 11.16 9.03 -14.22
C ILE A 69 11.45 7.72 -14.94
N LYS A 70 12.75 7.39 -15.02
CA LYS A 70 13.24 6.11 -15.55
C LYS A 70 13.23 5.04 -14.46
N ASN A 71 13.81 5.37 -13.31
CA ASN A 71 13.87 4.46 -12.18
C ASN A 71 12.70 4.74 -11.26
N TRP A 72 12.04 3.69 -10.81
CA TRP A 72 11.03 3.82 -9.78
C TRP A 72 10.83 2.49 -9.07
N GLN A 73 10.34 2.58 -7.85
CA GLN A 73 9.89 1.46 -7.06
C GLN A 73 8.58 1.83 -6.37
N ILE A 74 7.66 0.87 -6.31
CA ILE A 74 6.43 0.96 -5.54
C ILE A 74 6.32 -0.20 -4.57
N SER A 75 5.70 0.08 -3.42
CA SER A 75 5.27 -0.95 -2.48
C SER A 75 3.85 -0.66 -2.03
N GLY A 76 3.02 -1.70 -1.94
CA GLY A 76 1.59 -1.51 -1.80
C GLY A 76 0.79 -2.79 -1.67
N LYS A 77 -0.47 -2.70 -2.07
CA LYS A 77 -1.43 -3.81 -2.13
C LYS A 77 -2.05 -3.87 -3.51
N ILE A 78 -2.27 -5.09 -3.98
CA ILE A 78 -2.97 -5.37 -5.22
C ILE A 78 -4.11 -6.35 -4.96
N ALA A 79 -5.21 -6.21 -5.69
CA ALA A 79 -6.30 -7.16 -5.71
C ALA A 79 -6.78 -7.39 -7.14
N PHE A 80 -6.93 -8.67 -7.51
CA PHE A 80 -7.56 -9.12 -8.73
C PHE A 80 -8.97 -9.59 -8.37
N ILE A 81 -9.96 -9.07 -9.08
CA ILE A 81 -11.38 -9.35 -8.84
C ILE A 81 -12.00 -9.77 -10.16
N GLU A 82 -12.64 -10.94 -10.17
CA GLU A 82 -13.37 -11.46 -11.31
C GLU A 82 -14.66 -12.13 -10.83
N GLY A 83 -15.81 -11.61 -11.27
CA GLY A 83 -17.12 -12.07 -10.79
C GLY A 83 -17.23 -11.96 -9.26
N LYS A 84 -17.27 -13.10 -8.57
CA LYS A 84 -17.33 -13.19 -7.09
C LYS A 84 -15.97 -13.47 -6.45
N GLU A 85 -14.97 -13.84 -7.24
CA GLU A 85 -13.64 -14.15 -6.72
C GLU A 85 -12.83 -12.88 -6.52
N LYS A 86 -12.08 -12.84 -5.41
CA LYS A 86 -11.14 -11.78 -5.09
C LYS A 86 -9.86 -12.40 -4.52
N LYS A 87 -8.75 -12.20 -5.22
CA LYS A 87 -7.41 -12.58 -4.79
C LYS A 87 -6.63 -11.31 -4.47
N SER A 88 -5.94 -11.26 -3.34
CA SER A 88 -5.23 -10.06 -2.88
C SER A 88 -3.84 -10.40 -2.35
N ALA A 89 -2.89 -9.50 -2.60
CA ALA A 89 -1.50 -9.64 -2.19
C ALA A 89 -0.90 -8.28 -1.83
N THR A 90 0.19 -8.28 -1.07
CA THR A 90 1.14 -7.18 -1.06
C THR A 90 1.91 -7.17 -2.36
N LEU A 91 2.29 -5.97 -2.79
CA LEU A 91 2.98 -5.71 -4.05
C LEU A 91 4.31 -5.03 -3.73
N PHE A 92 5.39 -5.52 -4.33
CA PHE A 92 6.63 -4.79 -4.52
C PHE A 92 6.95 -4.81 -6.01
N TRP A 93 7.16 -3.65 -6.62
CA TRP A 93 7.56 -3.56 -8.03
C TRP A 93 8.63 -2.49 -8.19
N GLN A 94 9.75 -2.88 -8.78
CA GLN A 94 10.87 -2.01 -9.11
C GLN A 94 11.18 -2.12 -10.60
N ASN A 95 11.41 -0.98 -11.24
CA ASN A 95 11.89 -0.90 -12.62
C ASN A 95 13.10 0.03 -12.67
N ASN A 96 14.21 -0.48 -13.17
CA ASN A 96 15.46 0.25 -13.37
C ASN A 96 15.99 -0.01 -14.78
N PRO A 97 15.57 0.80 -15.77
CA PRO A 97 16.01 0.66 -17.15
C PRO A 97 17.53 0.84 -17.32
N LYS A 98 18.20 1.61 -16.44
CA LYS A 98 19.64 1.86 -16.54
C LYS A 98 20.46 0.60 -16.29
N SER A 99 20.07 -0.22 -15.31
CA SER A 99 20.66 -1.54 -15.06
C SER A 99 19.94 -2.66 -15.80
N GLN A 100 19.00 -2.33 -16.70
CA GLN A 100 18.14 -3.29 -17.39
C GLN A 100 17.50 -4.31 -16.44
N SER A 101 17.09 -3.86 -15.27
CA SER A 101 16.53 -4.72 -14.24
C SER A 101 15.08 -4.37 -13.92
N GLU A 102 14.28 -5.40 -13.72
CA GLU A 102 12.91 -5.27 -13.25
C GLU A 102 12.66 -6.36 -12.21
N GLN A 103 11.94 -6.02 -11.14
CA GLN A 103 11.55 -6.99 -10.14
C GLN A 103 10.10 -6.75 -9.73
N LEU A 104 9.27 -7.78 -9.77
CA LEU A 104 7.88 -7.74 -9.30
C LEU A 104 7.64 -8.92 -8.35
N ASN A 105 7.16 -8.62 -7.15
CA ASN A 105 6.82 -9.61 -6.14
C ASN A 105 5.39 -9.41 -5.66
N LEU A 106 4.65 -10.51 -5.59
CA LEU A 106 3.35 -10.59 -4.94
C LEU A 106 3.41 -11.56 -3.76
N THR A 107 3.02 -11.11 -2.58
CA THR A 107 3.03 -11.92 -1.37
C THR A 107 1.67 -11.89 -0.68
N THR A 108 1.13 -13.04 -0.28
CA THR A 108 -0.12 -13.09 0.48
C THR A 108 0.04 -12.48 1.88
N TYR A 109 -1.08 -12.22 2.57
CA TYR A 109 -1.04 -11.76 3.96
C TYR A 109 -0.37 -12.75 4.92
N LEU A 110 -0.28 -14.03 4.54
CA LEU A 110 0.41 -15.07 5.32
C LEU A 110 1.91 -15.13 5.02
N GLY A 111 2.45 -14.23 4.19
CA GLY A 111 3.87 -14.20 3.83
C GLY A 111 4.25 -15.16 2.70
N ILE A 112 3.30 -15.87 2.10
CA ILE A 112 3.56 -16.78 0.97
C ILE A 112 3.78 -15.95 -0.30
N ASN A 113 4.94 -16.08 -0.94
CA ASN A 113 5.20 -15.49 -2.25
C ASN A 113 4.44 -16.28 -3.32
N VAL A 114 3.56 -15.60 -4.05
CA VAL A 114 2.70 -16.21 -5.09
C VAL A 114 3.12 -15.83 -6.50
N LEU A 115 4.03 -14.86 -6.62
CA LEU A 115 4.64 -14.45 -7.87
C LEU A 115 5.93 -13.71 -7.57
N ASP A 116 7.04 -14.19 -8.12
CA ASP A 116 8.31 -13.50 -8.18
C ASP A 116 8.71 -13.40 -9.65
N VAL A 117 8.95 -12.19 -10.12
CA VAL A 117 9.40 -11.91 -11.48
C VAL A 117 10.69 -11.11 -11.37
N SER A 118 11.69 -11.51 -12.14
CA SER A 118 12.93 -10.77 -12.31
C SER A 118 13.31 -10.69 -13.79
N PHE A 119 13.68 -9.51 -14.27
CA PHE A 119 14.30 -9.30 -15.57
C PHE A 119 15.77 -8.95 -15.40
N ASN A 120 16.64 -9.57 -16.19
CA ASN A 120 18.10 -9.42 -16.09
C ASN A 120 18.76 -9.05 -17.44
N GLY A 121 18.12 -8.19 -18.22
CA GLY A 121 18.67 -7.68 -19.49
C GLY A 121 18.12 -8.36 -20.73
N ASP A 122 17.94 -9.69 -20.69
CA ASP A 122 17.51 -10.46 -21.86
C ASP A 122 16.27 -11.32 -21.62
N ILE A 123 16.05 -11.79 -20.40
CA ILE A 123 15.01 -12.78 -20.11
C ILE A 123 14.28 -12.46 -18.80
N TYR A 124 12.96 -12.66 -18.80
CA TYR A 124 12.17 -12.70 -17.57
C TYR A 124 12.29 -14.09 -16.97
N THR A 125 12.67 -14.15 -15.70
CA THR A 125 12.55 -15.35 -14.86
C THR A 125 11.37 -15.15 -13.93
N ILE A 126 10.43 -16.10 -13.94
CA ILE A 126 9.21 -16.04 -13.14
C ILE A 126 9.15 -17.28 -12.26
N ARG A 127 9.00 -17.09 -10.95
CA ARG A 127 8.81 -18.17 -9.98
C ARG A 127 7.40 -18.10 -9.42
N VAL A 128 6.69 -19.22 -9.48
CA VAL A 128 5.37 -19.41 -8.89
C VAL A 128 5.35 -20.80 -8.27
N GLU A 129 5.06 -20.86 -6.98
CA GLU A 129 5.16 -22.10 -6.20
C GLU A 129 6.55 -22.74 -6.39
N ASP A 130 6.60 -24.00 -6.82
CA ASP A 130 7.85 -24.74 -7.06
C ASP A 130 8.34 -24.69 -8.51
N LYS A 131 7.73 -23.84 -9.35
CA LYS A 131 7.99 -23.78 -10.79
C LYS A 131 8.74 -22.52 -11.18
N ILE A 132 9.66 -22.66 -12.13
CA ILE A 132 10.43 -21.57 -12.71
C ILE A 132 10.17 -21.52 -14.22
N TYR A 133 9.76 -20.37 -14.71
CA TYR A 133 9.50 -20.09 -16.12
C TYR A 133 10.50 -19.04 -16.62
N ARG A 134 10.89 -19.15 -17.89
CA ARG A 134 11.78 -18.20 -18.54
C ARG A 134 11.31 -17.87 -19.94
N HIS A 135 11.16 -16.60 -20.26
CA HIS A 135 10.77 -16.13 -21.59
C HIS A 135 11.13 -14.66 -21.79
N SER A 136 11.26 -14.23 -23.04
CA SER A 136 11.51 -12.83 -23.40
C SER A 136 10.24 -11.98 -23.32
N ASP A 137 9.08 -12.60 -23.57
CA ASP A 137 7.76 -11.98 -23.40
C ASP A 137 7.14 -12.42 -22.06
N ILE A 138 7.07 -11.47 -21.13
CA ILE A 138 6.45 -11.63 -19.81
C ILE A 138 4.93 -11.77 -19.90
N ASP A 139 4.26 -11.10 -20.84
CA ASP A 139 2.80 -11.08 -20.92
C ASP A 139 2.29 -12.47 -21.28
N TYR A 140 3.00 -13.18 -22.16
CA TYR A 140 2.75 -14.57 -22.48
C TYR A 140 2.79 -15.49 -21.25
N ILE A 141 3.84 -15.39 -20.42
CA ILE A 141 3.92 -16.22 -19.21
C ILE A 141 2.84 -15.81 -18.20
N LEU A 142 2.66 -14.51 -17.94
CA LEU A 142 1.68 -14.04 -16.95
C LEU A 142 0.26 -14.48 -17.32
N GLN A 143 -0.07 -14.52 -18.62
CA GLN A 143 -1.32 -15.07 -19.10
C GLN A 143 -1.46 -16.56 -18.76
N SER A 144 -0.41 -17.35 -19.01
CA SER A 144 -0.42 -18.78 -18.70
C SER A 144 -0.57 -19.09 -17.21
N LEU A 145 -0.07 -18.22 -16.32
CA LEU A 145 -0.01 -18.44 -14.88
C LEU A 145 -1.23 -17.91 -14.14
N SER A 146 -1.66 -16.71 -14.48
CA SER A 146 -2.77 -16.05 -13.78
C SER A 146 -4.13 -16.39 -14.38
N GLY A 147 -4.16 -16.92 -15.61
CA GLY A 147 -5.37 -17.03 -16.43
C GLY A 147 -5.82 -15.69 -17.02
N TYR A 148 -5.17 -14.59 -16.66
CA TYR A 148 -5.49 -13.24 -17.11
C TYR A 148 -4.41 -12.70 -18.02
N TYR A 149 -4.82 -12.07 -19.11
CA TYR A 149 -3.91 -11.28 -19.91
C TYR A 149 -3.57 -9.99 -19.16
N LEU A 150 -2.35 -9.90 -18.60
CA LEU A 150 -1.88 -8.72 -17.86
C LEU A 150 -0.90 -7.94 -18.75
N PRO A 151 -1.25 -6.71 -19.16
CA PRO A 151 -0.45 -5.96 -20.12
C PRO A 151 0.72 -5.28 -19.39
N SER A 152 1.81 -6.00 -19.11
CA SER A 152 2.89 -5.52 -18.23
C SER A 152 3.48 -4.19 -18.71
N GLN A 153 3.65 -4.01 -20.02
CA GLN A 153 4.22 -2.80 -20.61
C GLN A 153 3.28 -1.60 -20.41
N ALA A 154 1.98 -1.80 -20.64
CA ALA A 154 0.98 -0.77 -20.44
C ALA A 154 0.80 -0.43 -18.95
N LEU A 155 0.81 -1.44 -18.07
CA LEU A 155 0.75 -1.27 -16.63
C LEU A 155 1.86 -0.33 -16.13
N LYS A 156 3.11 -0.46 -16.63
CA LYS A 156 4.22 0.45 -16.27
C LYS A 156 3.95 1.92 -16.61
N GLN A 157 3.18 2.20 -17.65
CA GLN A 157 2.74 3.56 -17.98
C GLN A 157 1.56 3.98 -17.09
N TRP A 158 0.56 3.12 -16.97
CA TRP A 158 -0.66 3.41 -16.22
C TRP A 158 -0.41 3.65 -14.73
N ILE A 159 0.55 2.96 -14.10
CA ILE A 159 0.90 3.23 -12.69
C ILE A 159 1.42 4.65 -12.46
N LYS A 160 2.02 5.28 -13.49
CA LYS A 160 2.50 6.67 -13.46
C LYS A 160 1.42 7.66 -13.93
N ALA A 161 0.23 7.17 -14.27
CA ALA A 161 -0.82 7.94 -14.94
C ALA A 161 -0.33 8.59 -16.24
N LEU A 162 0.31 7.76 -17.06
CA LEU A 162 0.67 8.01 -18.44
C LEU A 162 -0.20 7.15 -19.37
N PRO A 163 -0.60 7.67 -20.54
CA PRO A 163 -1.18 6.84 -21.59
C PRO A 163 -0.13 5.84 -22.09
N PHE A 164 -0.59 4.71 -22.63
CA PHE A 164 0.29 3.77 -23.30
C PHE A 164 0.47 4.14 -24.78
N ASN A 165 -0.63 4.45 -25.48
CA ASN A 165 -0.60 4.94 -26.87
C ASN A 165 -0.86 6.44 -26.94
N SER A 166 -0.46 7.08 -28.04
CA SER A 166 -0.69 8.51 -28.28
C SER A 166 -2.17 8.87 -28.46
N ASP A 167 -3.00 7.92 -28.88
CA ASP A 167 -4.44 8.06 -29.12
C ASP A 167 -5.31 7.58 -27.96
N ASP A 168 -4.70 7.17 -26.84
CA ASP A 168 -5.44 6.86 -25.61
C ASP A 168 -6.19 8.12 -25.10
N ASP A 169 -7.45 7.95 -24.72
CA ASP A 169 -8.30 9.04 -24.23
C ASP A 169 -8.08 9.29 -22.74
N ILE A 170 -7.83 10.54 -22.36
CA ILE A 170 -7.52 10.95 -20.99
C ILE A 170 -8.52 11.99 -20.52
N VAL A 171 -9.19 11.71 -19.41
CA VAL A 171 -10.03 12.68 -18.71
C VAL A 171 -9.23 13.25 -17.54
N TYR A 172 -9.19 14.57 -17.45
CA TYR A 172 -8.49 15.29 -16.38
C TYR A 172 -9.46 15.88 -15.36
N HIS A 173 -9.01 15.97 -14.12
CA HIS A 173 -9.71 16.73 -13.10
C HIS A 173 -9.65 18.24 -13.44
N LYS A 174 -10.77 18.95 -13.32
CA LYS A 174 -10.86 20.38 -13.70
C LYS A 174 -9.85 21.27 -12.97
N ASP A 175 -9.73 21.08 -11.66
CA ASP A 175 -8.86 21.95 -10.83
C ASP A 175 -7.41 21.47 -10.79
N THR A 176 -7.16 20.19 -10.49
CA THR A 176 -5.80 19.67 -10.31
C THR A 176 -5.11 19.33 -11.62
N GLN A 177 -5.88 19.18 -12.71
CA GLN A 177 -5.41 18.76 -14.03
C GLN A 177 -4.63 17.43 -13.99
N LEU A 178 -4.92 16.59 -12.98
CA LEU A 178 -4.43 15.22 -12.90
C LEU A 178 -5.40 14.30 -13.63
N PRO A 179 -4.91 13.24 -14.30
CA PRO A 179 -5.78 12.23 -14.88
C PRO A 179 -6.75 11.65 -13.84
N VAL A 180 -8.03 11.59 -14.17
CA VAL A 180 -9.05 10.85 -13.40
C VAL A 180 -9.39 9.54 -14.07
N SER A 181 -9.26 9.47 -15.39
CA SER A 181 -9.34 8.22 -16.13
C SER A 181 -8.52 8.22 -17.41
N ILE A 182 -8.08 7.03 -17.82
CA ILE A 182 -7.51 6.75 -19.14
C ILE A 182 -8.30 5.59 -19.74
N ASN A 183 -8.76 5.74 -20.98
CA ASN A 183 -9.24 4.64 -21.81
C ASN A 183 -8.12 4.29 -22.80
N SER A 184 -7.58 3.07 -22.70
CA SER A 184 -6.40 2.64 -23.45
C SER A 184 -6.68 1.38 -24.25
N TYR A 185 -6.15 1.28 -25.45
CA TYR A 185 -6.25 0.08 -26.29
C TYR A 185 -4.95 -0.72 -26.28
N TYR A 186 -5.00 -1.98 -25.85
CA TYR A 186 -3.80 -2.82 -25.79
C TYR A 186 -4.16 -4.27 -26.10
N ASP A 187 -3.42 -4.88 -27.03
CA ASP A 187 -3.60 -6.27 -27.47
C ASP A 187 -5.08 -6.62 -27.77
N ASN A 188 -5.68 -5.82 -28.64
CA ASN A 188 -7.07 -5.94 -29.07
C ASN A 188 -8.12 -5.87 -27.96
N LYS A 189 -7.78 -5.25 -26.82
CA LYS A 189 -8.66 -5.08 -25.67
C LYS A 189 -8.68 -3.63 -25.22
N VAL A 190 -9.85 -3.16 -24.82
CA VAL A 190 -10.03 -1.84 -24.20
C VAL A 190 -9.85 -1.98 -22.69
N TRP A 191 -8.98 -1.14 -22.15
CA TRP A 191 -8.67 -1.03 -20.73
C TRP A 191 -9.15 0.32 -20.21
N LYS A 192 -9.86 0.30 -19.08
CA LYS A 192 -10.27 1.52 -18.38
C LYS A 192 -9.52 1.65 -17.08
N ILE A 193 -8.74 2.70 -16.96
CA ILE A 193 -7.95 3.02 -15.77
C ILE A 193 -8.63 4.20 -15.08
N LEU A 194 -8.84 4.08 -13.77
CA LEU A 194 -9.48 5.07 -12.91
C LEU A 194 -8.50 5.44 -11.80
N TYR A 195 -8.22 6.73 -11.66
CA TYR A 195 -7.36 7.27 -10.60
C TYR A 195 -8.22 7.99 -9.57
N SER A 196 -8.11 7.57 -8.31
CA SER A 196 -8.95 8.12 -7.23
C SER A 196 -8.15 8.88 -6.18
N GLU A 197 -6.85 8.60 -6.05
CA GLU A 197 -5.97 9.30 -5.11
C GLU A 197 -4.57 9.46 -5.71
N TYR A 198 -3.92 10.58 -5.39
CA TYR A 198 -2.54 10.90 -5.73
C TYR A 198 -1.73 11.21 -4.46
N THR A 199 -0.42 11.01 -4.52
CA THR A 199 0.56 11.47 -3.54
C THR A 199 1.65 12.28 -4.23
N ARG A 200 2.37 13.12 -3.50
CA ARG A 200 3.54 13.84 -4.05
C ARG A 200 4.82 13.11 -3.65
N VAL A 201 5.75 13.00 -4.59
CA VAL A 201 7.09 12.44 -4.41
C VAL A 201 8.05 13.36 -5.13
N ASN A 202 8.98 13.99 -4.41
CA ASN A 202 9.87 15.04 -4.96
C ASN A 202 9.07 16.14 -5.68
N GLY A 203 7.92 16.52 -5.11
CA GLY A 203 6.96 17.47 -5.68
C GLY A 203 6.18 16.99 -6.92
N ILE A 204 6.41 15.76 -7.42
CA ILE A 204 5.67 15.21 -8.57
C ILE A 204 4.43 14.44 -8.09
N PRO A 205 3.21 14.73 -8.58
CA PRO A 205 2.01 13.99 -8.22
C PRO A 205 1.94 12.64 -8.96
N LEU A 206 2.00 11.56 -8.19
CA LEU A 206 1.95 10.16 -8.63
C LEU A 206 0.72 9.45 -8.07
N PRO A 207 0.12 8.49 -8.80
CA PRO A 207 -1.01 7.72 -8.31
C PRO A 207 -0.73 7.03 -6.97
N LYS A 208 -1.67 7.15 -6.05
CA LYS A 208 -1.72 6.41 -4.78
C LYS A 208 -2.77 5.30 -4.83
N ARG A 209 -3.90 5.54 -5.51
CA ARG A 209 -4.96 4.55 -5.69
C ARG A 209 -5.45 4.57 -7.12
N LEU A 210 -5.44 3.41 -7.75
CA LEU A 210 -5.97 3.21 -9.09
C LEU A 210 -6.75 1.90 -9.22
N THR A 211 -7.70 1.89 -10.13
CA THR A 211 -8.48 0.71 -10.53
C THR A 211 -8.39 0.55 -12.03
N ILE A 212 -8.02 -0.64 -12.49
CA ILE A 212 -7.90 -0.99 -13.90
C ILE A 212 -8.99 -2.02 -14.21
N LYS A 213 -9.72 -1.84 -15.30
CA LYS A 213 -10.84 -2.72 -15.70
C LYS A 213 -10.68 -3.16 -17.14
N GLN A 214 -10.96 -4.44 -17.37
CA GLN A 214 -11.06 -5.06 -18.69
C GLN A 214 -12.08 -6.18 -18.61
N ASN A 215 -13.20 -6.07 -19.33
CA ASN A 215 -14.34 -7.00 -19.22
C ASN A 215 -14.75 -7.25 -17.75
N ASN A 216 -14.69 -8.52 -17.30
CA ASN A 216 -15.03 -8.93 -15.93
C ASN A 216 -13.86 -8.82 -14.94
N LEU A 217 -12.65 -8.54 -15.43
CA LEU A 217 -11.45 -8.38 -14.61
C LEU A 217 -11.37 -6.94 -14.08
N THR A 218 -11.23 -6.83 -12.76
CA THR A 218 -10.91 -5.59 -12.07
C THR A 218 -9.64 -5.76 -11.25
N ILE A 219 -8.63 -4.94 -11.52
CA ILE A 219 -7.38 -4.86 -10.76
C ILE A 219 -7.41 -3.60 -9.93
N LYS A 220 -7.28 -3.71 -8.61
CA LYS A 220 -7.18 -2.56 -7.70
C LYS A 220 -5.77 -2.48 -7.14
N LEU A 221 -5.16 -1.31 -7.22
CA LEU A 221 -3.85 -1.03 -6.65
C LEU A 221 -3.96 0.09 -5.62
N ILE A 222 -3.30 -0.12 -4.49
CA ILE A 222 -3.06 0.89 -3.45
C ILE A 222 -1.55 0.95 -3.26
N ILE A 223 -0.94 2.06 -3.64
CA ILE A 223 0.49 2.30 -3.52
C ILE A 223 0.72 3.02 -2.19
N ASN A 224 1.43 2.37 -1.28
CA ASN A 224 1.73 2.92 0.03
C ASN A 224 3.01 3.76 0.00
N GLN A 225 3.97 3.36 -0.84
CA GLN A 225 5.27 4.00 -0.96
C GLN A 225 5.71 4.04 -2.43
N TRP A 226 6.29 5.17 -2.80
CA TRP A 226 7.02 5.41 -4.04
C TRP A 226 8.47 5.75 -3.70
N VAL A 227 9.40 5.31 -4.55
CA VAL A 227 10.80 5.73 -4.57
C VAL A 227 11.17 6.00 -6.03
N LEU A 228 11.82 7.12 -6.33
CA LEU A 228 12.23 7.57 -7.67
C LEU A 228 13.76 7.60 -7.80
#